data_AF-A0A970XPR5-F1
#
_entry.id   AF-A0A970XPR5-F1
#
_cell.length_a   1.000
_cell.length_b   1.000
_cell.length_c   1.000
_cell.angle_alpha   90.00
_cell.angle_beta   90.00
_cell.angle_gamma   90.00
#
_symmetry.space_group_name_H-M   'P 1'
#
loop_
_entity.id
_entity.type
_entity.pdbx_description
1 polymer ?
#
loop_
_entity_poly.entity_id
_entity_poly.type
_entity_poly.pdbx_seq_one_letter_code
_entity_poly.pdbx_strand_id
1 'polypeptide(L)'
;MKEDIIDIHSKGEYPANQLSNFYPHSFVLDGINCQSMEGFLQSLKYKNVEKQRKICHLSGKEAKIAGKRRFLWKIHGRVHWNSKSYFRDSQEFEELIKIAYTQMYNQNADFKKALASTIGKTLTHEIGKTRKRETILTIKEYIDCLNMLRENL
;
A
#
# COMPACT_ATOMS: atom_id res chain seq x y z
N MET A 1 16.45 19.13 19.38
CA MET A 1 15.74 19.50 18.14
C MET A 1 14.41 18.77 18.17
N LYS A 2 13.28 19.43 17.90
CA LYS A 2 12.03 18.69 17.70
C LYS A 2 12.23 17.82 16.46
N GLU A 3 12.11 16.50 16.59
CA GLU A 3 12.02 15.64 15.42
C GLU A 3 10.81 16.09 14.60
N ASP A 4 11.03 16.39 13.32
CA ASP A 4 9.95 16.72 12.40
C ASP A 4 9.29 15.39 12.00
N ILE A 5 8.15 15.09 12.65
CA ILE A 5 7.40 13.84 12.49
C ILE A 5 6.24 14.09 11.53
N ILE A 6 6.08 13.21 10.55
CA ILE A 6 4.94 13.18 9.63
C ILE A 6 4.14 11.90 9.89
N ASP A 7 2.98 12.06 10.52
CA ASP A 7 1.99 10.98 10.60
C ASP A 7 1.18 10.89 9.31
N ILE A 8 1.38 9.82 8.55
CA ILE A 8 0.81 9.64 7.22
C ILE A 8 -0.64 9.17 7.36
N HIS A 9 -1.61 9.98 6.99
CA HIS A 9 -3.00 9.55 6.89
C HIS A 9 -3.78 10.39 5.88
N SER A 10 -4.85 9.80 5.31
CA SER A 10 -5.65 10.43 4.24
C SER A 10 -6.30 11.78 4.56
N LYS A 11 -6.35 12.17 5.84
CA LYS A 11 -6.91 13.46 6.31
C LYS A 11 -5.84 14.45 6.74
N GLY A 12 -4.55 14.10 6.63
CA GLY A 12 -3.45 14.97 7.00
C GLY A 12 -3.26 16.10 6.01
N GLU A 13 -2.29 16.96 6.26
CA GLU A 13 -1.85 17.97 5.30
C GLU A 13 -0.77 17.41 4.38
N TYR A 14 -0.38 18.17 3.37
CA TYR A 14 0.75 17.79 2.51
C TYR A 14 2.05 17.72 3.34
N PRO A 15 2.90 16.69 3.19
CA PRO A 15 2.78 15.57 2.24
C PRO A 15 2.09 14.31 2.79
N ALA A 16 1.66 14.31 4.06
CA ALA A 16 1.05 13.16 4.74
C ALA A 16 -0.17 12.58 4.01
N ASN A 17 -1.07 13.43 3.50
CA ASN A 17 -2.25 12.96 2.76
C ASN A 17 -1.92 12.32 1.42
N GLN A 18 -0.92 12.82 0.70
CA GLN A 18 -0.50 12.26 -0.59
C GLN A 18 0.24 10.94 -0.42
N LEU A 19 1.03 10.79 0.63
CA LEU A 19 1.68 9.51 0.90
C LEU A 19 0.72 8.41 1.34
N SER A 20 -0.52 8.74 1.74
CA SER A 20 -1.53 7.77 2.12
C SER A 20 -1.86 6.81 0.98
N ASN A 21 -1.97 5.50 1.27
CA ASN A 21 -2.41 4.48 0.30
C ASN A 21 -3.78 4.77 -0.34
N PHE A 22 -4.56 5.65 0.28
CA PHE A 22 -5.85 6.10 -0.25
C PHE A 22 -5.72 7.09 -1.41
N TYR A 23 -4.62 7.84 -1.48
CA TYR A 23 -4.42 8.84 -2.53
C TYR A 23 -4.32 8.13 -3.89
N PRO A 24 -4.95 8.64 -4.97
CA PRO A 24 -5.04 7.97 -6.26
C PRO A 24 -3.74 8.08 -7.09
N HIS A 25 -2.62 7.65 -6.50
CA HIS A 25 -1.37 7.47 -7.22
C HIS A 25 -1.45 6.20 -8.07
N SER A 26 -1.78 6.37 -9.35
CA SER A 26 -1.93 5.26 -10.28
C SER A 26 -0.58 4.68 -10.71
N PHE A 27 -0.56 3.37 -10.96
CA PHE A 27 0.59 2.61 -11.43
C PHE A 27 0.18 1.28 -12.05
N VAL A 28 1.06 0.70 -12.87
CA VAL A 28 0.87 -0.63 -13.47
C VAL A 28 1.75 -1.65 -12.75
N LEU A 29 1.15 -2.77 -12.36
CA LEU A 29 1.82 -3.94 -11.77
C LEU A 29 1.39 -5.20 -12.52
N ASP A 30 2.35 -5.97 -13.04
CA ASP A 30 2.10 -7.19 -13.83
C ASP A 30 1.08 -6.99 -14.97
N GLY A 31 1.13 -5.82 -15.62
CA GLY A 31 0.20 -5.44 -16.69
C GLY A 31 -1.22 -5.09 -16.22
N ILE A 32 -1.46 -4.97 -14.91
CA ILE A 32 -2.73 -4.54 -14.33
C ILE A 32 -2.62 -3.09 -13.87
N ASN A 33 -3.52 -2.23 -14.33
CA ASN A 33 -3.63 -0.85 -13.86
C ASN A 33 -4.25 -0.80 -12.45
N CYS A 34 -3.54 -0.17 -11.52
CA CYS A 34 -3.96 0.09 -10.15
C CYS A 34 -4.14 1.60 -9.97
N GLN A 35 -5.34 2.04 -9.60
CA GLN A 35 -5.66 3.46 -9.39
C GLN A 35 -5.04 4.00 -8.09
N SER A 36 -4.79 3.14 -7.11
CA SER A 36 -4.01 3.45 -5.91
C SER A 36 -3.42 2.19 -5.26
N MET A 37 -2.53 2.40 -4.31
CA MET A 37 -2.02 1.32 -3.45
C MET A 37 -3.14 0.64 -2.65
N GLU A 38 -4.14 1.39 -2.15
CA GLU A 38 -5.32 0.79 -1.50
C GLU A 38 -6.11 -0.10 -2.46
N GLY A 39 -6.31 0.31 -3.72
CA GLY A 39 -6.94 -0.53 -4.76
C GLY A 39 -6.23 -1.87 -4.90
N PHE A 40 -4.90 -1.83 -5.06
CA PHE A 40 -4.07 -3.03 -5.08
C PHE A 40 -4.20 -3.86 -3.80
N LEU A 41 -3.99 -3.29 -2.61
CA LEU A 41 -4.02 -4.01 -1.34
C LEU A 41 -5.37 -4.71 -1.07
N GLN A 42 -6.47 -4.09 -1.48
CA GLN A 42 -7.81 -4.66 -1.31
C GLN A 42 -8.11 -5.75 -2.33
N SER A 43 -7.52 -5.68 -3.52
CA SER A 43 -7.61 -6.72 -4.56
C SER A 43 -7.02 -8.05 -4.07
N LEU A 44 -5.94 -8.02 -3.27
CA LEU A 44 -5.22 -9.20 -2.77
C LEU A 44 -6.10 -10.17 -1.96
N LYS A 45 -7.23 -9.67 -1.45
CA LYS A 45 -8.21 -10.43 -0.67
C LYS A 45 -9.13 -11.31 -1.53
N TYR A 46 -8.97 -11.28 -2.85
CA TYR A 46 -9.79 -12.02 -3.82
C TYR A 46 -8.95 -13.01 -4.60
N LYS A 47 -9.38 -14.27 -4.69
CA LYS A 47 -8.72 -15.29 -5.53
C LYS A 47 -8.98 -15.09 -7.04
N ASN A 48 -10.15 -14.56 -7.40
CA ASN A 48 -10.56 -14.38 -8.80
C ASN A 48 -9.84 -13.16 -9.42
N VAL A 49 -9.05 -13.38 -10.48
CA VAL A 49 -8.21 -12.35 -11.12
C VAL A 49 -9.04 -11.23 -11.76
N GLU A 50 -10.16 -11.53 -12.40
CA GLU A 50 -11.04 -10.50 -12.96
C GLU A 50 -11.60 -9.57 -11.87
N LYS A 51 -11.90 -10.14 -10.70
CA LYS A 51 -12.31 -9.33 -9.55
C LYS A 51 -11.14 -8.51 -9.02
N GLN A 52 -9.92 -9.06 -8.97
CA GLN A 52 -8.72 -8.29 -8.60
C GLN A 52 -8.57 -7.07 -9.51
N ARG A 53 -8.60 -7.26 -10.84
CA ARG A 53 -8.53 -6.18 -11.83
C ARG A 53 -9.57 -5.10 -11.55
N LYS A 54 -10.84 -5.48 -11.29
CA LYS A 54 -11.90 -4.52 -10.95
C LYS A 54 -11.61 -3.73 -9.67
N ILE A 55 -11.05 -4.37 -8.62
CA ILE A 55 -10.73 -3.68 -7.37
C ILE A 55 -9.49 -2.78 -7.52
N CYS A 56 -8.52 -3.17 -8.36
CA CYS A 56 -7.36 -2.33 -8.68
C CYS A 56 -7.76 -0.99 -9.29
N HIS A 57 -8.88 -0.91 -10.02
CA HIS A 57 -9.38 0.36 -10.60
C HIS A 57 -10.08 1.28 -9.58
N LEU A 58 -10.16 0.90 -8.30
CA LEU A 58 -10.75 1.71 -7.24
C LEU A 58 -9.65 2.39 -6.40
N SER A 59 -9.98 3.48 -5.72
CA SER A 59 -9.08 4.20 -4.82
C SER A 59 -9.73 4.56 -3.48
N GLY A 60 -8.96 5.06 -2.51
CA GLY A 60 -9.48 5.58 -1.25
C GLY A 60 -10.57 4.72 -0.56
N LYS A 61 -11.71 5.34 -0.25
CA LYS A 61 -12.80 4.69 0.51
C LYS A 61 -13.52 3.60 -0.29
N GLU A 62 -13.69 3.75 -1.60
CA GLU A 62 -14.38 2.74 -2.43
C GLU A 62 -13.60 1.43 -2.47
N ALA A 63 -12.27 1.49 -2.63
CA ALA A 63 -11.39 0.32 -2.58
C ALA A 63 -11.48 -0.37 -1.21
N LYS A 64 -11.36 0.42 -0.13
CA LYS A 64 -11.48 -0.11 1.24
C LYS A 64 -12.80 -0.80 1.50
N ILE A 65 -13.91 -0.23 1.03
CA ILE A 65 -15.24 -0.82 1.19
C ILE A 65 -15.32 -2.14 0.43
N ALA A 66 -14.79 -2.20 -0.79
CA ALA A 66 -14.81 -3.41 -1.59
C ALA A 66 -14.19 -4.60 -0.84
N GLY A 67 -12.99 -4.44 -0.26
CA GLY A 67 -12.33 -5.51 0.49
C GLY A 67 -12.76 -5.68 1.95
N LYS A 68 -13.67 -4.84 2.48
CA LYS A 68 -14.08 -4.84 3.90
C LYS A 68 -14.65 -6.18 4.37
N ARG A 69 -15.48 -6.83 3.55
CA ARG A 69 -16.14 -8.10 3.88
C ARG A 69 -15.31 -9.34 3.53
N ARG A 70 -14.07 -9.16 3.06
CA ARG A 70 -13.15 -10.27 2.77
C ARG A 70 -12.21 -10.47 3.95
N PHE A 71 -12.64 -11.26 4.93
CA PHE A 71 -11.87 -11.53 6.15
C PHE A 71 -11.27 -12.94 6.20
N LEU A 72 -11.66 -13.85 5.31
CA LEU A 72 -11.17 -15.25 5.32
C LEU A 72 -9.64 -15.36 5.18
N TRP A 73 -8.99 -14.41 4.49
CA TRP A 73 -7.52 -14.36 4.42
C TRP A 73 -6.86 -14.23 5.80
N LYS A 74 -7.54 -13.63 6.78
CA LYS A 74 -7.04 -13.52 8.17
C LYS A 74 -7.03 -14.87 8.88
N ILE A 75 -7.95 -15.76 8.51
CA ILE A 75 -8.08 -17.11 9.07
C ILE A 75 -7.09 -18.05 8.38
N HIS A 76 -7.06 -18.01 7.05
CA HIS A 76 -6.21 -18.92 6.26
C HIS A 76 -4.75 -18.44 6.15
N GLY A 77 -4.45 -17.21 6.53
CA GLY A 77 -3.13 -16.60 6.38
C GLY A 77 -2.68 -16.48 4.91
N ARG A 78 -3.64 -16.40 3.97
CA ARG A 78 -3.35 -16.44 2.52
C ARG A 78 -4.07 -15.33 1.76
N VAL A 79 -3.34 -14.74 0.84
CA VAL A 79 -3.81 -13.74 -0.12
C VAL A 79 -3.46 -14.19 -1.55
N HIS A 80 -3.93 -13.46 -2.55
CA HIS A 80 -3.81 -13.86 -3.95
C HIS A 80 -3.45 -12.68 -4.82
N TRP A 81 -2.60 -12.90 -5.81
CA TRP A 81 -2.29 -11.92 -6.85
C TRP A 81 -2.01 -12.65 -8.16
N ASN A 82 -2.70 -12.24 -9.23
CA ASN A 82 -2.47 -12.73 -10.60
C ASN A 82 -2.32 -14.26 -10.70
N SER A 83 -3.32 -15.00 -10.21
CA SER A 83 -3.37 -16.47 -10.13
C SER A 83 -2.40 -17.15 -9.15
N LYS A 84 -1.46 -16.42 -8.55
CA LYS A 84 -0.58 -16.94 -7.48
C LYS A 84 -1.18 -16.70 -6.09
N SER A 85 -0.98 -17.65 -5.17
CA SER A 85 -1.31 -17.48 -3.75
C SER A 85 -0.05 -17.24 -2.93
N TYR A 86 -0.16 -16.37 -1.95
CA TYR A 86 0.92 -16.00 -1.04
C TYR A 86 0.47 -16.26 0.38
N PHE A 87 1.37 -16.79 1.21
CA PHE A 87 1.19 -16.67 2.65
C PHE A 87 1.39 -15.22 3.03
N ARG A 88 0.48 -14.66 3.82
CA ARG A 88 0.56 -13.26 4.26
C ARG A 88 1.89 -12.98 5.00
N ASP A 89 2.41 -13.96 5.72
CA ASP A 89 3.63 -13.81 6.52
C ASP A 89 4.92 -14.20 5.78
N SER A 90 4.85 -14.57 4.48
CA SER A 90 6.04 -14.96 3.73
C SER A 90 6.84 -13.77 3.21
N GLN A 91 8.14 -13.99 3.04
CA GLN A 91 9.04 -13.05 2.38
C GLN A 91 8.60 -12.74 0.94
N GLU A 92 8.06 -13.72 0.21
CA GLU A 92 7.53 -13.49 -1.14
C GLU A 92 6.38 -12.48 -1.18
N PHE A 93 5.55 -12.45 -0.13
CA PHE A 93 4.48 -11.46 -0.01
C PHE A 93 5.05 -10.07 0.27
N GLU A 94 6.02 -9.97 1.18
CA GLU A 94 6.70 -8.70 1.46
C GLU A 94 7.39 -8.15 0.20
N GLU A 95 8.03 -9.01 -0.60
CA GLU A 95 8.65 -8.63 -1.87
C GLU A 95 7.61 -8.13 -2.88
N LEU A 96 6.46 -8.79 -3.00
CA LEU A 96 5.35 -8.32 -3.84
C LEU A 96 4.91 -6.89 -3.46
N ILE A 97 4.83 -6.59 -2.16
CA ILE A 97 4.50 -5.24 -1.69
C ILE A 97 5.59 -4.23 -2.08
N LYS A 98 6.88 -4.56 -1.87
CA LYS A 98 8.00 -3.69 -2.25
C LYS A 98 8.03 -3.40 -3.75
N ILE A 99 7.78 -4.42 -4.57
CA ILE A 99 7.67 -4.26 -6.03
C ILE A 99 6.51 -3.32 -6.36
N ALA A 100 5.34 -3.47 -5.74
CA ALA A 100 4.21 -2.58 -5.98
C ALA A 100 4.52 -1.11 -5.64
N TYR A 101 5.15 -0.84 -4.49
CA TYR A 101 5.60 0.51 -4.13
C TYR A 101 6.65 1.06 -5.09
N THR A 102 7.58 0.23 -5.53
CA THR A 102 8.62 0.60 -6.51
C THR A 102 8.00 0.97 -7.85
N GLN A 103 7.01 0.21 -8.32
CA GLN A 103 6.26 0.56 -9.54
C GLN A 103 5.51 1.89 -9.38
N MET A 104 4.84 2.11 -8.25
CA MET A 104 4.18 3.38 -7.96
C MET A 104 5.16 4.55 -7.94
N TYR A 105 6.31 4.38 -7.29
CA TYR A 105 7.38 5.38 -7.26
C TYR A 105 7.96 5.70 -8.64
N ASN A 106 8.20 4.68 -9.46
CA ASN A 106 8.78 4.87 -10.79
C ASN A 106 7.81 5.53 -11.77
N GLN A 107 6.51 5.26 -11.64
CA GLN A 107 5.50 5.67 -12.60
C GLN A 107 4.72 6.93 -12.18
N ASN A 108 4.70 7.29 -10.89
CA ASN A 108 3.90 8.41 -10.38
C ASN A 108 4.77 9.58 -9.86
N ALA A 109 4.82 10.67 -10.63
CA ALA A 109 5.65 11.84 -10.30
C ALA A 109 5.20 12.57 -9.03
N ASP A 110 3.88 12.63 -8.76
CA ASP A 110 3.35 13.29 -7.57
C ASP A 110 3.70 12.51 -6.30
N PHE A 111 3.58 11.18 -6.32
CA PHE A 111 4.00 10.33 -5.21
C PHE A 111 5.50 10.52 -4.92
N LYS A 112 6.33 10.51 -5.97
CA LYS A 112 7.77 10.75 -5.87
C LYS A 112 8.08 12.11 -5.26
N LYS A 113 7.39 13.17 -5.69
CA LYS A 113 7.53 14.54 -5.16
C LYS A 113 7.11 14.62 -3.69
N ALA A 114 5.97 14.02 -3.33
CA ALA A 114 5.50 13.96 -1.95
C ALA A 114 6.53 13.25 -1.06
N LEU A 115 7.06 12.11 -1.51
CA LEU A 115 8.08 11.35 -0.78
C LEU A 115 9.37 12.15 -0.59
N ALA A 116 9.87 12.81 -1.65
CA ALA A 116 11.06 13.66 -1.59
C ALA A 116 10.93 14.81 -0.60
N SER A 117 9.72 15.38 -0.44
CA SER A 117 9.49 16.45 0.55
C SER A 117 9.54 15.98 2.00
N THR A 118 9.71 14.68 2.25
CA THR A 118 9.87 14.10 3.58
C THR A 118 11.31 13.76 3.96
N ILE A 119 12.30 14.03 3.09
CA ILE A 119 13.71 13.81 3.39
C ILE A 119 14.11 14.56 4.68
N GLY A 120 14.87 13.88 5.54
CA GLY A 120 15.24 14.38 6.87
C GLY A 120 14.17 14.27 7.96
N LYS A 121 12.95 13.82 7.63
CA LYS A 121 11.82 13.69 8.57
C LYS A 121 11.55 12.24 8.96
N THR A 122 10.95 12.02 10.13
CA THR A 122 10.50 10.71 10.60
C THR A 122 9.07 10.45 10.12
N LEU A 123 8.82 9.30 9.49
CA LEU A 123 7.50 8.91 9.01
C LEU A 123 6.82 7.97 10.00
N THR A 124 5.55 8.24 10.32
CA THR A 124 4.71 7.39 11.18
C THR A 124 3.35 7.11 10.54
N HIS A 125 2.60 6.16 11.09
CA HIS A 125 1.23 5.84 10.67
C HIS A 125 0.40 5.31 11.86
N GLU A 126 0.00 6.19 12.77
CA GLU A 126 -0.57 5.83 14.07
C GLU A 126 -1.92 5.08 13.96
N ILE A 127 -2.72 5.40 12.94
CA ILE A 127 -4.02 4.76 12.72
C ILE A 127 -3.94 3.32 12.18
N GLY A 128 -2.73 2.87 11.83
CA GLY A 128 -2.48 1.58 11.22
C GLY A 128 -2.63 0.39 12.18
N LYS A 129 -2.28 -0.81 11.70
CA LYS A 129 -2.23 -2.02 12.51
C LYS A 129 -0.83 -2.61 12.51
N THR A 130 -0.42 -3.20 13.63
CA THR A 130 0.93 -3.77 13.80
C THR A 130 0.97 -5.28 13.51
N ARG A 131 -0.14 -5.99 13.67
CA ARG A 131 -0.19 -7.45 13.52
C ARG A 131 -0.60 -7.85 12.11
N LYS A 132 0.19 -8.71 11.45
CA LYS A 132 -0.10 -9.22 10.08
C LYS A 132 -1.45 -9.92 9.95
N ARG A 133 -1.94 -10.59 11.00
CA ARG A 133 -3.31 -11.18 11.05
C ARG A 133 -4.45 -10.14 11.02
N GLU A 134 -4.16 -8.88 11.30
CA GLU A 134 -5.16 -7.80 11.39
C GLU A 134 -5.21 -6.94 10.12
N THR A 135 -4.12 -6.90 9.33
CA THR A 135 -3.96 -6.04 8.15
C THR A 135 -3.13 -6.68 7.03
N ILE A 136 -3.45 -6.34 5.78
CA ILE A 136 -2.66 -6.73 4.60
C ILE A 136 -1.31 -6.02 4.59
N LEU A 137 -1.25 -4.80 5.14
CA LEU A 137 -0.02 -4.01 5.24
C LEU A 137 0.07 -3.47 6.66
N THR A 138 1.11 -3.88 7.39
CA THR A 138 1.38 -3.38 8.74
C THR A 138 2.01 -2.00 8.70
N ILE A 139 1.97 -1.30 9.84
CA ILE A 139 2.67 -0.02 10.00
C ILE A 139 4.15 -0.18 9.62
N LYS A 140 4.79 -1.24 10.13
CA LYS A 140 6.20 -1.51 9.85
C LYS A 140 6.45 -1.68 8.34
N GLU A 141 5.74 -2.59 7.68
CA GLU A 141 5.93 -2.82 6.24
C GLU A 141 5.65 -1.57 5.39
N TYR A 142 4.67 -0.76 5.79
CA TYR A 142 4.36 0.48 5.10
C TYR A 142 5.51 1.48 5.20
N ILE A 143 5.96 1.77 6.43
CA ILE A 143 7.05 2.74 6.67
C ILE A 143 8.38 2.23 6.08
N ASP A 144 8.66 0.93 6.18
CA ASP A 144 9.83 0.31 5.56
C ASP A 144 9.84 0.50 4.03
N CYS A 145 8.70 0.33 3.35
CA CYS A 145 8.62 0.57 1.90
C CYS A 145 8.91 2.04 1.55
N LEU A 146 8.37 2.99 2.31
CA LEU A 146 8.61 4.41 2.07
C LEU A 146 10.07 4.80 2.33
N ASN A 147 10.67 4.30 3.41
CA ASN A 147 12.07 4.57 3.72
C ASN A 147 13.02 3.92 2.71
N MET A 148 12.76 2.68 2.29
CA MET A 148 13.51 2.03 1.21
C MET A 148 13.49 2.86 -0.07
N LEU A 149 12.35 3.47 -0.42
CA LEU A 149 12.26 4.33 -1.60
C LEU A 149 13.01 5.67 -1.40
N ARG A 150 13.05 6.21 -0.17
CA ARG A 150 13.81 7.42 0.17
C ARG A 150 15.31 7.23 0.08
N GLU A 151 15.83 6.03 0.32
CA GLU A 151 17.26 5.73 0.14
C GLU A 151 17.72 5.85 -1.32
N ASN A 152 16.78 5.85 -2.28
CA ASN A 152 17.04 6.02 -3.71
C ASN A 152 16.86 7.47 -4.22
N LEU A 153 16.66 8.43 -3.31
CA LEU A 153 16.48 9.87 -3.60
C LEU A 153 17.71 10.67 -3.12
#